data_AF-A0A1F9Y067-F1
#
_entry.id   AF-A0A1F9Y067-F1
#
_cell.length_a   1.000
_cell.length_b   1.000
_cell.length_c   1.000
_cell.angle_alpha   90.00
_cell.angle_beta   90.00
_cell.angle_gamma   90.00
#
_symmetry.space_group_name_H-M   'P 1'
#
loop_
_entity.id
_entity.type
_entity.pdbx_description
1 polymer ?
#
loop_
_entity_poly.entity_id
_entity_poly.type
_entity_poly.pdbx_seq_one_letter_code
_entity_poly.pdbx_strand_id
1 'polypeptide(L)'
;MLKSKIEVGKEYALREPRSSDGNFQRFRVLEHVRGSKWRAEWIEPNPGLKDYVESSALIVRWKDVKAFLRDEDRKRQLLDDNAREGYEKDSPYDKLLYEVFSSIGEADLQYYHGILSGKKDALDRALTRAGIATSENFLYSYTARNGEIQIPYAGALKIAKAFSMKEPATVLTQVEATEREWEQQALRPGKEYLVQLLNEYRASWAILRQWAGYDAAVAQREEYIKRLERLVWDAIYALQKAGADSEATRLRRSMSSRG
;
A
#
# COMPACT_ATOMS: atom_id res chain seq x y z
N MET A 1 -13.25 22.48 2.55
CA MET A 1 -13.58 22.12 3.95
C MET A 1 -15.01 21.57 4.04
N LEU A 2 -15.37 20.71 5.00
CA LEU A 2 -16.78 20.30 5.20
C LEU A 2 -17.61 21.47 5.76
N LYS A 3 -18.86 21.62 5.29
CA LYS A 3 -19.78 22.68 5.71
C LYS A 3 -19.92 22.77 7.24
N SER A 4 -20.02 21.62 7.91
CA SER A 4 -20.19 21.50 9.36
C SER A 4 -19.00 22.03 10.18
N LYS A 5 -17.84 22.27 9.57
CA LYS A 5 -16.63 22.77 10.25
C LYS A 5 -16.43 24.29 10.10
N ILE A 6 -17.32 24.97 9.36
CA ILE A 6 -17.26 26.40 9.09
C ILE A 6 -18.10 27.14 10.13
N GLU A 7 -17.47 28.06 10.84
CA GLU A 7 -18.07 28.89 11.88
C GLU A 7 -18.19 30.32 11.38
N VAL A 8 -19.39 30.88 11.55
CA VAL A 8 -19.66 32.30 11.27
C VAL A 8 -18.86 33.19 12.21
N GLY A 9 -18.35 34.29 11.71
CA GLY A 9 -17.50 35.25 12.43
C GLY A 9 -16.03 34.84 12.54
N LYS A 10 -15.65 33.66 12.04
CA LYS A 10 -14.25 33.19 12.05
C LYS A 10 -13.53 33.49 10.74
N GLU A 11 -12.21 33.56 10.85
CA GLU A 11 -11.31 33.84 9.75
C GLU A 11 -10.75 32.56 9.14
N TYR A 12 -10.68 32.54 7.82
CA TYR A 12 -10.28 31.39 7.03
C TYR A 12 -9.27 31.80 5.96
N ALA A 13 -8.54 30.79 5.49
CA ALA A 13 -7.60 30.89 4.39
C ALA A 13 -8.19 30.25 3.14
N LEU A 14 -8.04 30.94 2.02
CA LEU A 14 -8.52 30.56 0.69
C LEU A 14 -7.37 30.71 -0.29
N ARG A 15 -7.34 29.86 -1.31
CA ARG A 15 -6.31 29.90 -2.34
C ARG A 15 -6.98 29.76 -3.71
N GLU A 16 -6.76 30.76 -4.57
CA GLU A 16 -7.25 30.83 -5.94
C GLU A 16 -6.08 31.05 -6.92
N PRO A 17 -5.83 30.13 -7.87
CA PRO A 17 -6.42 28.79 -7.99
C PRO A 17 -6.02 27.87 -6.83
N ARG A 18 -6.69 26.72 -6.67
CA ARG A 18 -6.35 25.69 -5.65
C ARG A 18 -5.03 24.95 -5.93
N SER A 19 -4.05 25.59 -6.55
CA SER A 19 -2.70 25.01 -6.67
C SER A 19 -1.98 25.05 -5.32
N SER A 20 -0.87 24.34 -5.16
CA SER A 20 -0.01 24.44 -3.96
C SER A 20 0.70 25.80 -3.84
N ASP A 21 0.70 26.60 -4.91
CA ASP A 21 1.63 27.71 -5.09
C ASP A 21 0.94 29.09 -5.03
N GLY A 22 -0.39 29.12 -4.94
CA GLY A 22 -1.14 30.36 -4.75
C GLY A 22 -0.95 30.96 -3.35
N ASN A 23 -0.95 32.29 -3.25
CA ASN A 23 -0.94 32.95 -1.96
C ASN A 23 -2.27 32.74 -1.23
N PHE A 24 -2.20 32.54 0.09
CA PHE A 24 -3.39 32.50 0.91
C PHE A 24 -4.02 33.89 1.02
N GLN A 25 -5.30 33.97 0.70
CA GLN A 25 -6.15 35.11 0.99
C GLN A 25 -6.82 34.90 2.34
N ARG A 26 -6.90 35.97 3.14
CA ARG A 26 -7.52 35.98 4.47
C ARG A 26 -8.88 36.64 4.38
N PHE A 27 -9.91 35.96 4.84
CA PHE A 27 -11.27 36.51 4.89
C PHE A 27 -12.01 36.00 6.13
N ARG A 28 -13.05 36.73 6.50
CA ARG A 28 -13.96 36.41 7.61
C ARG A 28 -15.28 35.95 7.04
N VAL A 29 -15.77 34.80 7.48
CA VAL A 29 -17.10 34.31 7.08
C VAL A 29 -18.15 35.11 7.86
N LEU A 30 -19.09 35.74 7.17
CA LEU A 30 -20.11 36.60 7.77
C LEU A 30 -21.44 35.89 7.98
N GLU A 31 -21.90 35.11 7.00
CA GLU A 31 -23.18 34.39 7.10
C GLU A 31 -23.23 33.19 6.14
N HIS A 32 -24.02 32.19 6.50
CA HIS A 32 -24.38 31.09 5.59
C HIS A 32 -25.53 31.54 4.70
N VAL A 33 -25.40 31.35 3.38
CA VAL A 33 -26.39 31.84 2.41
C VAL A 33 -27.27 30.70 1.95
N ARG A 34 -26.74 29.80 1.11
CA ARG A 34 -27.46 28.65 0.57
C ARG A 34 -26.48 27.58 0.08
N GLY A 35 -26.81 26.31 0.33
CA GLY A 35 -25.99 25.19 -0.13
C GLY A 35 -24.55 25.31 0.38
N SER A 36 -23.59 25.32 -0.55
CA SER A 36 -22.16 25.47 -0.30
C SER A 36 -21.69 26.94 -0.24
N LYS A 37 -22.56 27.93 -0.51
CA LYS A 37 -22.19 29.35 -0.59
C LYS A 37 -22.26 30.05 0.76
N TRP A 38 -21.22 30.83 1.04
CA TRP A 38 -21.04 31.64 2.23
C TRP A 38 -20.77 33.08 1.82
N ARG A 39 -21.30 34.04 2.57
CA ARG A 39 -20.90 35.43 2.41
C ARG A 39 -19.66 35.66 3.26
N ALA A 40 -18.63 36.25 2.66
CA ALA A 40 -17.36 36.51 3.31
C ALA A 40 -16.93 37.97 3.11
N GLU A 41 -16.13 38.47 4.05
CA GLU A 41 -15.46 39.75 3.99
C GLU A 41 -13.95 39.54 3.91
N TRP A 42 -13.31 40.08 2.89
CA TRP A 42 -11.87 39.99 2.72
C TRP A 42 -11.17 40.88 3.74
N ILE A 43 -10.10 40.32 4.32
CA ILE A 43 -9.16 41.02 5.19
C ILE A 43 -7.90 41.32 4.38
N GLU A 44 -7.38 40.33 3.65
CA GLU A 44 -6.22 40.44 2.76
C GLU A 44 -6.48 39.57 1.50
N PRO A 45 -6.18 40.03 0.28
CA PRO A 45 -5.49 41.27 -0.09
C PRO A 45 -6.39 42.50 -0.26
N ASN A 46 -7.73 42.35 -0.26
CA ASN A 46 -8.69 43.41 -0.55
C ASN A 46 -9.58 43.72 0.66
N PRO A 47 -9.11 44.49 1.66
CA PRO A 47 -9.86 44.74 2.90
C PRO A 47 -11.27 45.29 2.65
N GLY A 48 -12.27 44.70 3.29
CA GLY A 48 -13.66 45.16 3.26
C GLY A 48 -14.47 44.75 2.02
N LEU A 49 -13.86 44.11 1.03
CA LEU A 49 -14.59 43.50 -0.07
C LEU A 49 -15.51 42.40 0.47
N LYS A 50 -16.79 42.45 0.13
CA LYS A 50 -17.78 41.43 0.53
C LYS A 50 -18.23 40.67 -0.70
N ASP A 51 -17.98 39.38 -0.73
CA ASP A 51 -18.38 38.51 -1.84
C ASP A 51 -18.75 37.10 -1.34
N TYR A 52 -19.22 36.25 -2.24
CA TYR A 52 -19.63 34.88 -1.96
C TYR A 52 -18.49 33.91 -2.25
N VAL A 53 -18.20 33.05 -1.27
CA VAL A 53 -17.21 31.98 -1.38
C VAL A 53 -17.86 30.61 -1.22
N GLU A 54 -17.33 29.62 -1.92
CA GLU A 54 -17.75 28.25 -1.74
C GLU A 54 -17.04 27.57 -0.56
N SER A 55 -17.75 26.70 0.15
CA SER A 55 -17.22 25.83 1.22
C SER A 55 -16.01 25.02 0.76
N SER A 56 -16.01 24.66 -0.52
CA SER A 56 -14.96 23.90 -1.18
C SER A 56 -13.67 24.73 -1.28
N ALA A 57 -13.75 26.05 -1.45
CA ALA A 57 -12.61 26.97 -1.59
C ALA A 57 -11.91 27.29 -0.26
N LEU A 58 -12.59 27.04 0.87
CA LEU A 58 -12.00 27.20 2.20
C LEU A 58 -11.03 26.06 2.51
N ILE A 59 -9.79 26.41 2.85
CA ILE A 59 -8.73 25.45 3.13
C ILE A 59 -8.65 25.17 4.64
N VAL A 60 -8.37 26.19 5.45
CA VAL A 60 -8.19 26.09 6.91
C VAL A 60 -8.65 27.36 7.62
N ARG A 61 -8.80 27.31 8.95
CA ARG A 61 -8.91 28.54 9.75
C ARG A 61 -7.60 29.32 9.68
N TRP A 62 -7.69 30.65 9.69
CA TRP A 62 -6.51 31.51 9.57
C TRP A 62 -5.46 31.24 10.66
N LYS A 63 -5.91 30.99 11.90
CA LYS A 63 -5.04 30.64 13.03
C LYS A 63 -4.17 29.39 12.79
N ASP A 64 -4.61 28.48 11.92
CA ASP A 64 -3.95 27.20 11.66
C ASP A 64 -3.12 27.22 10.36
N VAL A 65 -3.05 28.36 9.66
CA VAL A 65 -2.36 28.50 8.36
C VAL A 65 -0.88 28.17 8.46
N LYS A 66 -0.20 28.64 9.50
CA LYS A 66 1.24 28.36 9.68
C LYS A 66 1.51 26.86 9.85
N ALA A 67 0.65 26.16 10.60
CA ALA A 67 0.77 24.72 10.76
C ALA A 67 0.46 23.99 9.45
N PHE A 68 -0.54 24.45 8.70
CA PHE A 68 -0.88 23.90 7.39
C PHE A 68 0.27 24.05 6.37
N LEU A 69 0.87 25.25 6.27
CA LEU A 69 2.02 25.49 5.39
C LEU A 69 3.20 24.58 5.73
N ARG A 70 3.47 24.36 7.02
CA ARG A 70 4.51 23.43 7.46
C ARG A 70 4.22 21.98 7.02
N ASP A 71 2.96 21.54 7.11
CA ASP A 71 2.55 20.21 6.64
C ASP A 71 2.67 20.10 5.11
N GLU A 72 2.30 21.16 4.36
CA GLU A 72 2.48 21.22 2.90
C GLU A 72 3.97 21.14 2.51
N ASP A 73 4.83 21.90 3.17
CA ASP A 73 6.26 21.90 2.90
C ASP A 73 6.90 20.54 3.20
N ARG A 74 6.52 19.90 4.32
CA ARG A 74 6.96 18.53 4.65
C ARG A 74 6.47 17.53 3.61
N LYS A 75 5.22 17.65 3.16
CA LYS A 75 4.68 16.80 2.10
C LYS A 75 5.46 16.98 0.79
N ARG A 76 5.79 18.22 0.43
CA ARG A 76 6.59 18.53 -0.77
C ARG A 76 7.96 17.88 -0.67
N GLN A 77 8.66 18.05 0.45
CA GLN A 77 9.96 17.40 0.69
C GLN A 77 9.89 15.87 0.59
N LEU A 78 8.83 15.27 1.14
CA LEU A 78 8.60 13.82 1.06
C LEU A 78 8.39 13.37 -0.40
N LEU A 79 7.61 14.11 -1.18
CA LEU A 79 7.38 13.80 -2.60
C LEU A 79 8.64 13.99 -3.45
N ASP A 80 9.42 15.02 -3.17
CA ASP A 80 10.70 15.26 -3.84
C ASP A 80 11.69 14.13 -3.54
N ASP A 81 11.72 13.65 -2.30
CA ASP A 81 12.51 12.48 -1.89
C ASP A 81 12.05 11.20 -2.61
N ASN A 82 10.74 10.95 -2.67
CA ASN A 82 10.19 9.83 -3.43
C ASN A 82 10.65 9.84 -4.89
N ALA A 83 10.56 10.99 -5.55
CA ALA A 83 11.00 11.14 -6.94
C ALA A 83 12.50 10.86 -7.09
N ARG A 84 13.33 11.32 -6.15
CA ARG A 84 14.77 11.05 -6.11
C ARG A 84 15.10 9.57 -5.90
N GLU A 85 14.33 8.89 -5.06
CA GLU A 85 14.43 7.44 -4.80
C GLU A 85 13.85 6.58 -5.94
N GLY A 86 13.42 7.21 -7.04
CA GLY A 86 12.93 6.51 -8.23
C GLY A 86 11.52 5.96 -8.10
N TYR A 87 10.70 6.54 -7.20
CA TYR A 87 9.28 6.23 -7.14
C TYR A 87 8.60 6.56 -8.46
N GLU A 88 7.93 5.56 -9.03
CA GLU A 88 7.10 5.70 -10.22
C GLU A 88 5.70 5.14 -9.93
N LYS A 89 4.68 5.96 -10.21
CA LYS A 89 3.27 5.59 -10.03
C LYS A 89 2.90 4.45 -10.97
N ASP A 90 2.09 3.51 -10.49
CA ASP A 90 1.62 2.34 -11.25
C ASP A 90 2.74 1.37 -11.67
N SER A 91 3.97 1.59 -11.20
CA SER A 91 5.09 0.66 -11.36
C SER A 91 4.81 -0.66 -10.61
N PRO A 92 5.53 -1.75 -10.95
CA PRO A 92 5.42 -3.00 -10.21
C PRO A 92 5.68 -2.83 -8.70
N TYR A 93 6.56 -1.92 -8.30
CA TYR A 93 6.80 -1.64 -6.89
C TYR A 93 5.65 -0.90 -6.22
N ASP A 94 5.01 0.06 -6.90
CA ASP A 94 3.85 0.77 -6.36
C ASP A 94 2.67 -0.19 -6.09
N LYS A 95 2.37 -1.06 -7.07
CA LYS A 95 1.34 -2.11 -6.95
C LYS A 95 1.68 -3.13 -5.86
N LEU A 96 2.94 -3.55 -5.80
CA LEU A 96 3.43 -4.46 -4.77
C LEU A 96 3.25 -3.88 -3.36
N LEU A 97 3.63 -2.61 -3.15
CA LEU A 97 3.48 -1.98 -1.84
C LEU A 97 2.01 -1.85 -1.45
N TYR A 98 1.14 -1.50 -2.40
CA TYR A 98 -0.30 -1.48 -2.16
C TYR A 98 -0.82 -2.83 -1.65
N GLU A 99 -0.41 -3.93 -2.27
CA GLU A 99 -0.83 -5.27 -1.83
C GLU A 99 -0.25 -5.65 -0.47
N VAL A 100 1.03 -5.41 -0.23
CA VAL A 100 1.65 -5.72 1.07
C VAL A 100 0.92 -5.00 2.19
N PHE A 101 0.73 -3.69 2.09
CA PHE A 101 0.06 -2.93 3.15
C PHE A 101 -1.42 -3.28 3.29
N SER A 102 -2.08 -3.68 2.21
CA SER A 102 -3.44 -4.22 2.27
C SER A 102 -3.50 -5.58 3.00
N SER A 103 -2.46 -6.42 2.86
CA SER A 103 -2.39 -7.75 3.47
C SER A 103 -2.00 -7.76 4.95
N ILE A 104 -1.35 -6.68 5.43
CA ILE A 104 -0.98 -6.56 6.85
C ILE A 104 -2.22 -6.60 7.76
N GLY A 105 -3.38 -6.18 7.27
CA GLY A 105 -4.65 -6.22 8.01
C GLY A 105 -4.82 -5.08 9.03
N GLU A 106 -3.99 -4.05 8.94
CA GLU A 106 -4.07 -2.85 9.80
C GLU A 106 -4.96 -1.79 9.13
N ALA A 107 -6.22 -1.68 9.55
CA ALA A 107 -7.20 -0.77 8.93
C ALA A 107 -6.83 0.72 9.02
N ASP A 108 -6.01 1.09 10.00
CA ASP A 108 -5.51 2.46 10.20
C ASP A 108 -4.18 2.73 9.47
N LEU A 109 -3.72 1.81 8.61
CA LEU A 109 -2.49 1.91 7.84
C LEU A 109 -2.81 1.73 6.34
N GLN A 110 -2.40 2.69 5.52
CA GLN A 110 -2.67 2.68 4.08
C GLN A 110 -1.45 3.16 3.31
N TYR A 111 -1.16 2.51 2.19
CA TYR A 111 -0.16 2.97 1.24
C TYR A 111 -0.85 3.53 -0.01
N TYR A 112 -0.49 4.75 -0.39
CA TYR A 112 -1.06 5.39 -1.57
C TYR A 112 -0.08 6.39 -2.19
N HIS A 113 0.16 6.26 -3.49
CA HIS A 113 1.00 7.15 -4.28
C HIS A 113 2.39 7.43 -3.66
N GLY A 114 3.12 6.39 -3.29
CA GLY A 114 4.46 6.52 -2.72
C GLY A 114 4.47 6.96 -1.25
N ILE A 115 3.32 7.08 -0.60
CA ILE A 115 3.24 7.49 0.80
C ILE A 115 2.53 6.42 1.61
N LEU A 116 3.23 5.91 2.64
CA LEU A 116 2.60 5.11 3.68
C LEU A 116 2.08 6.06 4.77
N SER A 117 0.79 5.99 5.04
CA SER A 117 0.12 6.87 6.01
C SER A 117 -0.72 6.07 7.00
N GLY A 118 -0.78 6.52 8.25
CA GLY A 118 -1.60 5.86 9.25
C GLY A 118 -1.37 6.30 10.68
N LYS A 119 -2.08 5.68 11.63
CA LYS A 119 -1.86 5.92 13.06
C LYS A 119 -0.54 5.31 13.53
N LYS A 120 0.10 5.98 14.50
CA LYS A 120 1.37 5.51 15.09
C LYS A 120 1.28 4.08 15.62
N ASP A 121 0.23 3.75 16.35
CA ASP A 121 0.09 2.42 16.95
C ASP A 121 -0.04 1.30 15.89
N ALA A 122 -0.70 1.59 14.77
CA ALA A 122 -0.83 0.63 13.66
C ALA A 122 0.51 0.42 12.96
N LEU A 123 1.27 1.51 12.74
CA LEU A 123 2.63 1.44 12.23
C LEU A 123 3.54 0.65 13.18
N ASP A 124 3.51 0.92 14.48
CA ASP A 124 4.39 0.27 15.46
C ASP A 124 4.12 -1.26 15.51
N ARG A 125 2.85 -1.69 15.37
CA ARG A 125 2.51 -3.12 15.22
C ARG A 125 3.06 -3.72 13.92
N ALA A 126 2.92 -3.01 12.80
CA ALA A 126 3.47 -3.45 11.52
C ALA A 126 5.00 -3.57 11.56
N LEU A 127 5.69 -2.60 12.16
CA LEU A 127 7.15 -2.63 12.37
C LEU A 127 7.57 -3.81 13.24
N THR A 128 6.84 -4.06 14.34
CA THR A 128 7.10 -5.18 15.25
C THR A 128 7.01 -6.52 14.52
N ARG A 129 5.95 -6.72 13.73
CA ARG A 129 5.76 -7.94 12.90
C ARG A 129 6.83 -8.08 11.83
N ALA A 130 7.27 -6.97 11.24
CA ALA A 130 8.39 -6.92 10.30
C ALA A 130 9.76 -7.13 10.97
N GLY A 131 9.84 -7.14 12.31
CA GLY A 131 11.11 -7.23 13.04
C GLY A 131 11.97 -5.96 12.95
N ILE A 132 11.36 -4.81 12.68
CA ILE A 132 12.01 -3.49 12.66
C ILE A 132 11.75 -2.81 14.01
N ALA A 133 12.76 -2.09 14.52
CA ALA A 133 12.60 -1.32 15.74
C ALA A 133 11.51 -0.25 15.57
N THR A 134 10.61 -0.11 16.55
CA THR A 134 9.56 0.94 16.53
C THR A 134 10.12 2.36 16.68
N SER A 135 11.37 2.48 17.13
CA SER A 135 12.13 3.73 17.18
C SER A 135 12.84 4.08 15.87
N GLU A 136 12.70 3.25 14.83
CA GLU A 136 13.31 3.50 13.52
C GLU A 136 12.84 4.86 12.99
N ASN A 137 13.80 5.69 12.57
CA ASN A 137 13.52 6.99 11.98
C ASN A 137 13.67 6.90 10.46
N PHE A 138 12.58 7.19 9.74
CA PHE A 138 12.59 7.29 8.28
C PHE A 138 12.82 8.75 7.89
N LEU A 139 13.82 9.02 7.07
CA LEU A 139 14.13 10.36 6.59
C LEU A 139 12.89 11.00 5.93
N TYR A 140 12.64 12.29 6.16
CA TYR A 140 11.44 13.01 5.68
C TYR A 140 10.08 12.47 6.17
N SER A 141 10.05 11.47 7.06
CA SER A 141 8.82 11.11 7.74
C SER A 141 8.36 12.22 8.68
N TYR A 142 7.06 12.38 8.80
CA TYR A 142 6.48 13.38 9.71
C TYR A 142 5.09 12.98 10.17
N THR A 143 4.69 13.48 11.35
CA THR A 143 3.29 13.41 11.80
C THR A 143 2.55 14.64 11.31
N ALA A 144 1.49 14.42 10.53
CA ALA A 144 0.61 15.47 10.06
C ALA A 144 -0.34 15.93 11.19
N ARG A 145 -0.96 17.09 11.02
CA ARG A 145 -1.90 17.68 12.00
C ARG A 145 -3.11 16.79 12.38
N ASN A 146 -3.45 15.81 11.55
CA ASN A 146 -4.53 14.85 11.83
C ASN A 146 -4.06 13.69 12.73
N GLY A 147 -2.79 13.68 13.15
CA GLY A 147 -2.20 12.63 13.98
C GLY A 147 -1.69 11.44 13.18
N GLU A 148 -1.80 11.46 11.85
CA GLU A 148 -1.27 10.39 11.00
C GLU A 148 0.21 10.61 10.71
N ILE A 149 0.98 9.55 10.84
CA ILE A 149 2.37 9.51 10.38
C ILE A 149 2.36 9.32 8.87
N GLN A 150 3.23 10.05 8.19
CA GLN A 150 3.49 9.95 6.75
C GLN A 150 4.93 9.46 6.59
N ILE A 151 5.12 8.36 5.85
CA ILE A 151 6.42 7.73 5.60
C ILE A 151 6.66 7.73 4.08
N PRO A 152 7.86 8.11 3.63
CA PRO A 152 8.21 8.10 2.22
C PRO A 152 8.28 6.68 1.64
N TYR A 153 8.33 6.62 0.31
CA TYR A 153 8.40 5.42 -0.49
C TYR A 153 9.53 4.49 -0.05
N ALA A 154 10.74 5.00 0.16
CA ALA A 154 11.89 4.19 0.59
C ALA A 154 11.67 3.52 1.96
N GLY A 155 11.03 4.24 2.88
CA GLY A 155 10.65 3.71 4.19
C GLY A 155 9.58 2.63 4.06
N ALA A 156 8.53 2.89 3.27
CA ALA A 156 7.48 1.92 2.99
C ALA A 156 8.04 0.64 2.35
N LEU A 157 8.97 0.78 1.40
CA LEU A 157 9.67 -0.32 0.74
C LEU A 157 10.46 -1.18 1.72
N LYS A 158 11.22 -0.55 2.62
CA LYS A 158 11.99 -1.24 3.66
C LYS A 158 11.07 -2.05 4.57
N ILE A 159 9.96 -1.46 5.02
CA ILE A 159 8.97 -2.13 5.88
C ILE A 159 8.33 -3.30 5.15
N ALA A 160 7.85 -3.09 3.92
CA ALA A 160 7.16 -4.11 3.13
C ALA A 160 8.06 -5.32 2.85
N LYS A 161 9.34 -5.08 2.53
CA LYS A 161 10.31 -6.14 2.31
C LYS A 161 10.58 -6.95 3.57
N ALA A 162 10.83 -6.28 4.69
CA ALA A 162 11.06 -6.93 5.98
C ALA A 162 9.84 -7.74 6.44
N PHE A 163 8.64 -7.18 6.29
CA PHE A 163 7.39 -7.85 6.60
C PHE A 163 7.18 -9.10 5.74
N SER A 164 7.37 -8.99 4.43
CA SER A 164 7.19 -10.12 3.49
C SER A 164 8.14 -11.28 3.80
N MET A 165 9.38 -11.00 4.23
CA MET A 165 10.34 -12.03 4.67
C MET A 165 9.95 -12.68 6.00
N LYS A 166 9.34 -11.92 6.92
CA LYS A 166 8.97 -12.41 8.26
C LYS A 166 7.64 -13.15 8.29
N GLU A 167 6.67 -12.70 7.52
CA GLU A 167 5.34 -13.27 7.44
C GLU A 167 4.93 -13.57 5.99
N PRO A 168 5.63 -14.49 5.32
CA PRO A 168 5.38 -14.79 3.91
C PRO A 168 3.96 -15.31 3.67
N ALA A 169 3.41 -16.11 4.60
CA ALA A 169 2.06 -16.66 4.47
C ALA A 169 0.98 -15.56 4.44
N THR A 170 1.12 -14.50 5.23
CA THR A 170 0.16 -13.39 5.31
C THR A 170 0.01 -12.71 3.95
N VAL A 171 1.14 -12.49 3.29
CA VAL A 171 1.20 -11.77 2.02
C VAL A 171 0.83 -12.68 0.83
N LEU A 172 1.42 -13.87 0.76
CA LEU A 172 1.22 -14.78 -0.38
C LEU A 172 -0.20 -15.33 -0.47
N THR A 173 -0.87 -15.60 0.66
CA THR A 173 -2.25 -16.11 0.66
C THR A 173 -3.19 -15.16 -0.08
N GLN A 174 -3.05 -13.85 0.13
CA GLN A 174 -3.88 -12.85 -0.52
C GLN A 174 -3.58 -12.74 -2.02
N VAL A 175 -2.30 -12.76 -2.39
CA VAL A 175 -1.86 -12.73 -3.78
C VAL A 175 -2.42 -13.93 -4.54
N GLU A 176 -2.24 -15.14 -4.02
CA GLU A 176 -2.70 -16.38 -4.64
C GLU A 176 -4.23 -16.43 -4.75
N ALA A 177 -4.95 -15.94 -3.73
CA ALA A 177 -6.40 -15.85 -3.77
C ALA A 177 -6.87 -14.87 -4.87
N THR A 178 -6.24 -13.70 -4.96
CA THR A 178 -6.58 -12.67 -5.95
C THR A 178 -6.26 -13.13 -7.37
N GLU A 179 -5.08 -13.71 -7.60
CA GLU A 179 -4.66 -14.26 -8.89
C GLU A 179 -5.65 -15.33 -9.36
N ARG A 180 -5.98 -16.29 -8.49
CA ARG A 180 -6.90 -17.38 -8.82
C ARG A 180 -8.32 -16.89 -9.09
N GLU A 181 -8.80 -15.91 -8.34
CA GLU A 181 -10.10 -15.28 -8.57
C GLU A 181 -10.12 -14.58 -9.94
N TRP A 182 -9.10 -13.79 -10.25
CA TRP A 182 -9.03 -13.04 -11.50
C TRP A 182 -8.88 -13.95 -12.71
N GLU A 183 -8.09 -15.02 -12.62
CA GLU A 183 -7.98 -16.03 -13.67
C GLU A 183 -9.33 -16.68 -13.98
N GLN A 184 -10.09 -17.05 -12.94
CA GLN A 184 -11.44 -17.62 -13.13
C GLN A 184 -12.42 -16.63 -13.73
N GLN A 185 -12.35 -15.36 -13.31
CA GLN A 185 -13.25 -14.32 -13.82
C GLN A 185 -12.90 -13.92 -15.25
N ALA A 186 -11.61 -13.92 -15.63
CA ALA A 186 -11.15 -13.57 -16.97
C ALA A 186 -11.67 -14.53 -18.06
N LEU A 187 -12.04 -15.76 -17.70
CA LEU A 187 -12.67 -16.72 -18.61
C LEU A 187 -14.14 -16.41 -18.93
N ARG A 188 -14.77 -15.46 -18.22
CA ARG A 188 -16.17 -15.08 -18.42
C ARG A 188 -16.29 -13.99 -19.51
N PRO A 189 -17.28 -14.06 -20.41
CA PRO A 189 -17.52 -13.01 -21.39
C PRO A 189 -17.73 -11.64 -20.72
N GLY A 190 -17.09 -10.59 -21.24
CA GLY A 190 -17.17 -9.22 -20.72
C GLY A 190 -16.22 -8.93 -19.54
N LYS A 191 -15.30 -9.85 -19.23
CA LYS A 191 -14.28 -9.72 -18.17
C LYS A 191 -12.84 -9.74 -18.72
N GLU A 192 -12.67 -9.50 -20.00
CA GLU A 192 -11.38 -9.57 -20.70
C GLU A 192 -10.38 -8.52 -20.18
N TYR A 193 -10.85 -7.41 -19.60
CA TYR A 193 -10.00 -6.41 -18.95
C TYR A 193 -9.16 -6.98 -17.78
N LEU A 194 -9.62 -8.07 -17.15
CA LEU A 194 -8.87 -8.74 -16.09
C LEU A 194 -7.59 -9.39 -16.62
N VAL A 195 -7.53 -9.76 -17.90
CA VAL A 195 -6.29 -10.28 -18.51
C VAL A 195 -5.20 -9.21 -18.52
N GLN A 196 -5.58 -7.97 -18.82
CA GLN A 196 -4.64 -6.85 -18.77
C GLN A 196 -4.17 -6.59 -17.33
N LEU A 197 -5.09 -6.56 -16.37
CA LEU A 197 -4.76 -6.38 -14.96
C LEU A 197 -3.86 -7.51 -14.43
N LEU A 198 -4.13 -8.78 -14.78
CA LEU A 198 -3.26 -9.91 -14.45
C LEU A 198 -1.84 -9.69 -14.99
N ASN A 199 -1.70 -9.28 -16.26
CA ASN A 199 -0.39 -9.02 -16.84
C ASN A 199 0.35 -7.86 -16.15
N GLU A 200 -0.39 -6.83 -15.73
CA GLU A 200 0.16 -5.70 -15.00
C GLU A 200 0.66 -6.05 -13.59
N TYR A 201 -0.04 -6.94 -12.89
CA TYR A 201 0.30 -7.36 -11.51
C TYR A 201 1.26 -8.56 -11.45
N ARG A 202 1.48 -9.29 -12.55
CA ARG A 202 2.43 -10.41 -12.59
C ARG A 202 3.83 -10.04 -12.12
N ALA A 203 4.32 -8.86 -12.53
CA ALA A 203 5.64 -8.39 -12.13
C ALA A 203 5.70 -8.09 -10.62
N SER A 204 4.65 -7.48 -10.04
CA SER A 204 4.59 -7.23 -8.60
C SER A 204 4.54 -8.54 -7.82
N TRP A 205 3.68 -9.48 -8.20
CA TRP A 205 3.56 -10.76 -7.50
C TRP A 205 4.83 -11.62 -7.58
N ALA A 206 5.56 -11.58 -8.69
CA ALA A 206 6.86 -12.25 -8.81
C ALA A 206 7.89 -11.71 -7.81
N ILE A 207 8.01 -10.38 -7.71
CA ILE A 207 8.91 -9.73 -6.72
C ILE A 207 8.49 -10.11 -5.29
N LEU A 208 7.19 -10.18 -5.03
CA LEU A 208 6.65 -10.51 -3.71
C LEU A 208 7.00 -11.93 -3.28
N ARG A 209 6.84 -12.90 -4.19
CA ARG A 209 7.27 -14.29 -4.02
C ARG A 209 8.77 -14.39 -3.76
N GLN A 210 9.57 -13.63 -4.50
CA GLN A 210 11.01 -13.56 -4.30
C GLN A 210 11.34 -13.05 -2.88
N TRP A 211 10.69 -11.99 -2.40
CA TRP A 211 10.90 -11.46 -1.06
C TRP A 211 10.43 -12.40 0.05
N ALA A 212 9.32 -13.10 -0.16
CA ALA A 212 8.80 -14.10 0.76
C ALA A 212 9.68 -15.36 0.83
N GLY A 213 10.73 -15.46 0.02
CA GLY A 213 11.58 -16.64 -0.07
C GLY A 213 10.87 -17.84 -0.69
N TYR A 214 9.75 -17.61 -1.39
CA TYR A 214 8.91 -18.65 -1.96
C TYR A 214 9.71 -19.51 -2.95
N ASP A 215 10.49 -18.89 -3.83
CA ASP A 215 11.25 -19.62 -4.85
C ASP A 215 12.32 -20.54 -4.23
N ALA A 216 12.97 -20.10 -3.15
CA ALA A 216 13.93 -20.92 -2.41
C ALA A 216 13.22 -22.07 -1.66
N ALA A 217 12.05 -21.81 -1.08
CA ALA A 217 11.27 -22.82 -0.40
C ALA A 217 10.68 -23.86 -1.37
N VAL A 218 10.26 -23.44 -2.56
CA VAL A 218 9.82 -24.32 -3.65
C VAL A 218 10.99 -25.17 -4.14
N ALA A 219 12.15 -24.57 -4.41
CA ALA A 219 13.35 -25.31 -4.82
C ALA A 219 13.76 -26.38 -3.79
N GLN A 220 13.79 -26.03 -2.50
CA GLN A 220 14.09 -27.01 -1.43
C GLN A 220 13.04 -28.12 -1.35
N ARG A 221 11.75 -27.81 -1.51
CA ARG A 221 10.68 -28.81 -1.55
C ARG A 221 10.83 -29.75 -2.75
N GLU A 222 11.11 -29.21 -3.93
CA GLU A 222 11.33 -30.00 -5.14
C GLU A 222 12.56 -30.92 -5.03
N GLU A 223 13.68 -30.43 -4.46
CA GLU A 223 14.86 -31.25 -4.18
C GLU A 223 14.53 -32.39 -3.21
N TYR A 224 13.76 -32.10 -2.16
CA TYR A 224 13.35 -33.11 -1.20
C TYR A 224 12.42 -34.14 -1.83
N ILE A 225 11.46 -33.73 -2.66
CA ILE A 225 10.59 -34.63 -3.44
C ILE A 225 11.46 -35.53 -4.34
N LYS A 226 12.38 -34.96 -5.12
CA LYS A 226 13.29 -35.74 -5.98
C LYS A 226 14.12 -36.75 -5.18
N ARG A 227 14.59 -36.37 -3.99
CA ARG A 227 15.32 -37.28 -3.10
C ARG A 227 14.44 -38.43 -2.60
N LEU A 228 13.20 -38.14 -2.20
CA LEU A 228 12.25 -39.17 -1.79
C LEU A 228 11.89 -40.11 -2.93
N GLU A 229 11.63 -39.56 -4.12
CA GLU A 229 11.37 -40.36 -5.33
C GLU A 229 12.55 -41.30 -5.63
N ARG A 230 13.78 -40.81 -5.53
CA ARG A 230 14.99 -41.64 -5.70
C ARG A 230 15.05 -42.78 -4.68
N LEU A 231 14.80 -42.50 -3.41
CA LEU A 231 14.78 -43.53 -2.37
C LEU A 231 13.71 -44.60 -2.61
N VAL A 232 12.53 -44.19 -3.10
CA VAL A 232 11.47 -45.13 -3.47
C VAL A 232 11.88 -45.99 -4.66
N TRP A 233 12.54 -45.41 -5.67
CA TRP A 233 13.08 -46.16 -6.80
C TRP A 233 14.18 -47.16 -6.38
N ASP A 234 15.10 -46.74 -5.51
CA ASP A 234 16.15 -47.61 -4.96
C ASP A 234 15.54 -48.78 -4.16
N ALA A 235 14.47 -48.51 -3.38
CA ALA A 235 13.73 -49.55 -2.66
C ALA A 235 13.00 -50.53 -3.60
N ILE A 236 12.38 -50.03 -4.67
CA ILE A 236 11.77 -50.88 -5.72
C ILE A 236 12.83 -51.81 -6.32
N TYR A 237 14.01 -51.28 -6.65
CA TYR A 237 15.10 -52.07 -7.21
C TYR A 237 15.62 -53.12 -6.21
N ALA A 238 15.77 -52.76 -4.94
CA ALA A 238 16.17 -53.69 -3.88
C ALA A 238 15.16 -54.84 -3.69
N LEU A 239 13.86 -54.54 -3.75
CA LEU A 239 12.79 -55.55 -3.67
C LEU A 239 12.83 -56.51 -4.86
N GLN A 240 13.01 -56.00 -6.07
CA GLN A 240 13.18 -56.84 -7.27
C GLN A 240 14.39 -57.75 -7.16
N LYS A 241 15.53 -57.22 -6.70
CA LYS A 241 16.75 -58.01 -6.48
C LYS A 241 16.57 -59.10 -5.43
N ALA A 242 15.68 -58.90 -4.46
CA ALA A 242 15.32 -59.87 -3.44
C ALA A 242 14.22 -60.86 -3.87
N GLY A 243 13.68 -60.74 -5.10
CA GLY A 243 12.61 -61.60 -5.62
C GLY A 243 11.19 -61.22 -5.14
N ALA A 244 11.03 -60.06 -4.50
CA ALA A 244 9.77 -59.53 -4.00
C ALA A 244 9.05 -58.69 -5.07
N ASP A 245 8.81 -59.29 -6.24
CA ASP A 245 8.30 -58.58 -7.43
C ASP A 245 6.87 -58.05 -7.25
N SER A 246 6.08 -58.70 -6.40
CA SER A 246 4.70 -58.30 -6.10
C SER A 246 4.66 -56.98 -5.32
N GLU A 247 5.53 -56.82 -4.32
CA GLU A 247 5.68 -55.59 -3.54
C GLU A 247 6.31 -54.47 -4.37
N ALA A 248 7.33 -54.77 -5.17
CA ALA A 248 7.95 -53.82 -6.08
C ALA A 248 6.93 -53.23 -7.08
N THR A 249 6.08 -54.09 -7.66
CA THR A 249 5.01 -53.68 -8.58
C THR A 249 3.94 -52.82 -7.90
N ARG A 250 3.57 -53.14 -6.65
CA ARG A 250 2.63 -52.33 -5.86
C ARG A 250 3.16 -50.92 -5.61
N LEU A 251 4.42 -50.80 -5.17
CA LEU A 251 5.09 -49.51 -4.94
C LEU A 251 5.19 -48.69 -6.23
N ARG A 252 5.57 -49.32 -7.35
CA ARG A 252 5.65 -48.66 -8.65
C ARG A 252 4.31 -48.08 -9.11
N ARG A 253 3.21 -48.83 -8.94
CA ARG A 253 1.86 -48.34 -9.26
C ARG A 253 1.46 -47.13 -8.41
N SER A 254 1.81 -47.12 -7.13
CA SER A 254 1.52 -45.99 -6.23
C SER A 254 2.29 -44.70 -6.56
N MET A 255 3.48 -44.83 -7.15
CA MET A 255 4.27 -43.71 -7.68
C MET A 255 3.63 -43.14 -8.96
N SER A 256 3.17 -44.01 -9.86
CA SER A 256 2.59 -43.59 -11.15
C SER A 256 1.19 -42.99 -11.05
N SER A 257 0.44 -43.24 -9.97
CA SER A 257 -0.90 -42.68 -9.77
C SER A 257 -0.92 -41.27 -9.14
N ARG A 258 0.24 -40.65 -8.94
CA ARG A 258 0.41 -39.32 -8.32
C ARG A 258 0.86 -38.22 -9.30
N GLY A 259 1.02 -38.52 -10.58
CA GLY A 259 1.19 -37.53 -11.67
C GLY A 259 -0.10 -37.36 -12.44
#